data_AF-A0AAV3RID3-F1
#
_entry.id   AF-A0AAV3RID3-F1
#
_cell.length_a   1.000
_cell.length_b   1.000
_cell.length_c   1.000
_cell.angle_alpha   90.00
_cell.angle_beta   90.00
_cell.angle_gamma   90.00
#
_symmetry.space_group_name_H-M   'P 1'
#
loop_
_entity.id
_entity.type
_entity.pdbx_description
1 polymer ?
#
loop_
_entity_poly.entity_id
_entity_poly.type
_entity_poly.pdbx_seq_one_letter_code
_entity_poly.pdbx_strand_id
1 'polypeptide(L)'
;MMNPPEVAVHNVFVYGSLLADDVVRILLKRVPINSPATLNNYQRFSIKGRVYPAILPVESSKVLGRVRGLPDLFTPLLSCFV
;
A
#
# COMPACT_ATOMS: atom_id res chain seq x y z
N MET A 1 35.37 0.02 -5.06
CA MET A 1 34.13 0.64 -5.58
C MET A 1 32.97 0.02 -4.83
N MET A 2 32.32 0.79 -3.95
CA MET A 2 31.16 0.33 -3.19
C MET A 2 29.96 0.39 -4.15
N ASN A 3 29.43 -0.75 -4.58
CA ASN A 3 28.13 -0.74 -5.25
C ASN A 3 27.13 -0.14 -4.24
N PRO A 4 26.33 0.88 -4.63
CA PRO A 4 25.25 1.33 -3.76
C PRO A 4 24.39 0.11 -3.45
N PRO A 5 23.91 -0.06 -2.19
CA PRO A 5 23.01 -1.14 -1.87
C PRO A 5 21.87 -1.07 -2.88
N GLU A 6 21.72 -2.13 -3.68
CA GLU A 6 20.63 -2.26 -4.62
C GLU A 6 19.36 -2.10 -3.78
N VAL A 7 18.72 -0.93 -3.92
CA VAL A 7 17.57 -0.59 -3.10
C VAL A 7 16.47 -1.52 -3.57
N ALA A 8 16.32 -2.66 -2.92
CA ALA A 8 15.25 -3.59 -3.18
C ALA A 8 13.94 -2.80 -3.10
N VAL A 9 13.18 -2.89 -4.19
CA VAL A 9 11.89 -2.23 -4.36
C VAL A 9 10.84 -3.31 -4.25
N HIS A 10 10.04 -3.25 -3.19
CA HIS A 10 8.89 -4.11 -3.01
C HIS A 10 7.65 -3.48 -3.63
N ASN A 11 6.91 -4.29 -4.37
CA ASN A 11 5.61 -3.93 -4.91
C ASN A 11 4.55 -4.15 -3.84
N VAL A 12 4.06 -3.06 -3.25
CA VAL A 12 3.06 -3.11 -2.18
C VAL A 12 1.69 -2.72 -2.73
N PHE A 13 0.69 -3.56 -2.48
CA PHE A 13 -0.71 -3.24 -2.77
C PHE A 13 -1.29 -2.34 -1.67
N VAL A 14 -1.84 -1.19 -2.06
CA VAL A 14 -2.47 -0.22 -1.17
C VAL A 14 -3.95 -0.04 -1.51
N TYR A 15 -4.79 0.18 -0.50
CA TYR A 15 -6.26 0.16 -0.63
C TYR A 15 -7.01 1.21 0.20
N GLY A 16 -6.29 2.00 1.00
CA GLY A 16 -6.85 2.99 1.94
C GLY A 16 -6.21 4.38 1.77
N SER A 17 -5.80 5.02 2.86
CA SER A 17 -5.24 6.38 2.88
C SER A 17 -4.04 6.57 1.95
N LEU A 18 -3.25 5.51 1.79
CA LEU A 18 -2.11 5.46 0.89
C LEU A 18 -2.49 5.43 -0.60
N LEU A 19 -3.77 5.48 -0.96
CA LEU A 19 -4.23 5.73 -2.34
C LEU A 19 -4.09 7.22 -2.73
N ALA A 20 -4.15 8.13 -1.76
CA ALA A 20 -3.97 9.56 -2.00
C ALA A 20 -2.48 9.89 -2.16
N ASP A 21 -2.12 10.44 -3.32
CA ASP A 21 -0.72 10.77 -3.63
C ASP A 21 -0.17 11.87 -2.70
N ASP A 22 -1.02 12.74 -2.15
CA ASP A 22 -0.64 13.75 -1.16
C ASP A 22 -0.17 13.14 0.16
N VAL A 23 -0.88 12.12 0.66
CA VAL A 23 -0.51 11.40 1.89
C VAL A 23 0.84 10.69 1.68
N VAL A 24 1.01 10.05 0.52
CA VAL A 24 2.25 9.36 0.15
C VAL A 24 3.42 10.33 0.03
N ARG A 25 3.19 11.50 -0.58
CA ARG A 25 4.19 12.57 -0.68
C ARG A 25 4.62 13.07 0.69
N ILE A 26 3.69 13.24 1.63
CA ILE A 26 4.00 13.67 3.00
C ILE A 26 4.83 12.60 3.72
N LEU A 27 4.44 11.33 3.62
CA LEU A 27 5.12 10.22 4.32
C LEU A 27 6.49 9.90 3.74
N LEU A 28 6.62 9.88 2.42
CA LEU A 28 7.83 9.43 1.72
C LEU A 28 8.69 10.57 1.18
N LYS A 29 8.23 11.82 1.28
CA LYS A 29 8.79 13.02 0.63
C LYS A 29 8.86 12.94 -0.90
N ARG A 30 8.33 11.88 -1.50
CA ARG A 30 8.28 11.61 -2.94
C ARG A 30 7.07 10.76 -3.30
N VAL A 31 6.61 10.82 -4.54
CA VAL A 31 5.53 9.97 -5.04
C VAL A 31 6.15 8.87 -5.91
N PRO A 32 6.21 7.61 -5.43
CA PRO A 32 6.69 6.50 -6.23
C PRO A 32 5.72 6.20 -7.38
N ILE A 33 6.24 5.56 -8.43
CA ILE A 33 5.42 5.04 -9.53
C ILE A 33 4.33 4.14 -8.94
N ASN A 34 3.10 4.39 -9.37
CA ASN A 34 1.94 3.62 -8.96
C ASN A 34 1.19 3.13 -10.20
N SER A 35 0.56 1.97 -10.08
CA SER A 35 -0.30 1.40 -11.11
C SER A 35 -1.64 0.96 -10.49
N PRO A 36 -2.76 1.13 -11.19
CA PRO A 36 -4.04 0.61 -10.72
C PRO A 36 -3.96 -0.92 -10.63
N ALA A 37 -4.46 -1.47 -9.52
CA ALA A 37 -4.44 -2.90 -9.26
C ALA A 37 -5.74 -3.35 -8.59
N THR A 38 -6.12 -4.60 -8.85
CA THR A 38 -7.31 -5.20 -8.25
C THR A 38 -6.91 -6.46 -7.49
N LEU A 39 -7.25 -6.50 -6.21
CA LEU A 39 -7.04 -7.67 -5.37
C LEU A 39 -8.31 -8.53 -5.41
N ASN A 40 -8.24 -9.66 -6.12
CA ASN A 40 -9.35 -10.61 -6.25
C ASN A 40 -9.45 -11.51 -5.02
N ASN A 41 -10.66 -11.94 -4.66
CA ASN A 41 -10.98 -12.79 -3.51
C ASN A 41 -10.76 -12.10 -2.15
N TYR A 42 -10.87 -10.78 -2.13
CA TYR A 42 -10.79 -9.99 -0.90
C TYR A 42 -11.93 -8.97 -0.87
N GLN A 43 -12.35 -8.61 0.34
CA GLN A 43 -13.35 -7.58 0.56
C GLN A 43 -12.89 -6.60 1.62
N ARG A 44 -13.23 -5.34 1.41
CA ARG A 44 -12.99 -4.24 2.34
C ARG A 44 -14.14 -4.19 3.35
N PHE A 45 -13.80 -4.24 4.64
CA PHE A 45 -14.73 -4.12 5.75
C PHE A 45 -14.43 -2.85 6.54
N SER A 46 -15.46 -2.08 6.86
CA SER A 46 -15.33 -0.98 7.81
C SER A 46 -15.36 -1.56 9.22
N ILE A 47 -14.32 -1.29 10.00
CA ILE A 47 -14.25 -1.73 11.39
C ILE A 47 -14.97 -0.69 12.25
N LYS A 48 -15.99 -1.10 13.00
CA LYS A 48 -16.70 -0.19 13.91
C LYS A 48 -15.73 0.40 14.94
N GLY A 49 -15.73 1.72 15.06
CA GLY A 49 -14.86 2.44 15.99
C GLY A 49 -13.41 2.62 15.52
N ARG A 50 -13.07 2.23 14.28
CA ARG A 50 -11.78 2.58 13.67
C ARG A 50 -11.98 3.39 12.39
N VAL A 51 -11.07 4.32 12.17
CA VAL A 51 -11.07 5.21 11.01
C VAL A 51 -10.67 4.45 9.73
N TYR A 52 -9.92 3.35 9.86
CA TYR A 52 -9.38 2.60 8.74
C TYR A 52 -10.17 1.30 8.48
N PRO A 53 -10.36 0.93 7.20
CA PRO A 53 -10.99 -0.33 6.83
C PRO A 53 -10.01 -1.50 6.94
N ALA A 54 -10.51 -2.69 7.29
CA ALA A 54 -9.79 -3.96 7.16
C ALA A 54 -10.05 -4.61 5.80
N ILE A 55 -9.12 -5.44 5.35
CA ILE A 55 -9.36 -6.37 4.24
C ILE A 55 -9.39 -7.79 4.78
N LEU A 56 -10.41 -8.54 4.40
CA LEU A 56 -10.52 -9.97 4.72
C LEU A 56 -10.69 -10.77 3.43
N PRO A 57 -10.19 -12.02 3.39
CA PRO A 57 -10.41 -12.92 2.27
C PRO A 57 -11.90 -13.23 2.16
N VAL A 58 -12.48 -12.94 1.00
CA VAL A 58 -13.89 -13.22 0.68
C VAL A 58 -13.94 -13.63 -0.78
N GLU A 59 -14.35 -14.87 -1.01
CA GLU A 59 -14.50 -15.40 -2.36
C GLU A 59 -15.51 -14.57 -3.16
N SER A 60 -15.25 -14.39 -4.46
CA SER A 60 -16.06 -13.58 -5.40
C SER A 60 -16.07 -12.06 -5.20
N SER A 61 -15.36 -11.53 -4.20
CA SER A 61 -15.19 -10.08 -4.02
C SER A 61 -13.89 -9.57 -4.65
N LYS A 62 -13.84 -8.26 -4.93
CA LYS A 62 -12.68 -7.56 -5.48
C LYS A 62 -12.45 -6.27 -4.71
N VAL A 63 -11.20 -6.01 -4.30
CA VAL A 63 -10.79 -4.71 -3.76
C VAL A 63 -10.01 -3.94 -4.83
N LEU A 64 -10.55 -2.80 -5.21
CA LEU A 64 -9.83 -1.82 -6.03
C LEU A 64 -8.78 -1.12 -5.18
N GLY A 65 -7.57 -1.04 -5.73
CA GLY A 65 -6.45 -0.37 -5.09
C GLY A 65 -5.39 0.07 -6.10
N ARG A 66 -4.18 0.27 -5.63
CA ARG A 66 -3.01 0.56 -6.46
C ARG A 66 -1.83 -0.27 -5.96
N VAL A 67 -0.93 -0.66 -6.85
CA VAL A 67 0.37 -1.19 -6.48
C VAL A 67 1.38 -0.06 -6.59
N ARG A 68 2.26 0.06 -5.59
CA ARG A 68 3.36 1.04 -5.59
C ARG A 68 4.68 0.33 -5.37
N GLY A 69 5.70 0.73 -6.11
CA GLY A 69 7.07 0.31 -5.88
C GLY A 69 7.68 1.12 -4.73
N LEU A 70 7.90 0.49 -3.58
CA LEU A 70 8.46 1.12 -2.39
C LEU A 70 9.79 0.47 -2.01
N PRO A 71 10.81 1.25 -1.65
CA PRO A 71 12.01 0.71 -1.03
C PRO A 71 11.68 -0.07 0.24
N ASP A 72 12.45 -1.12 0.52
CA ASP A 72 12.33 -1.95 1.72
C ASP A 72 12.31 -1.13 3.02
N LEU A 73 13.02 0.00 3.04
CA LEU A 73 13.07 0.92 4.18
C LEU A 73 11.69 1.47 4.60
N PHE A 74 10.73 1.55 3.68
CA PHE A 74 9.39 2.10 3.96
C PHE A 74 8.35 1.03 4.27
N THR A 75 8.64 -0.25 4.04
CA THR A 75 7.77 -1.37 4.37
C THR A 75 7.27 -1.37 5.83
N PRO A 76 8.12 -1.14 6.87
CA PRO A 76 7.63 -1.12 8.25
C PRO A 76 6.72 0.08 8.55
N LEU A 77 6.94 1.23 7.91
CA LEU A 77 6.09 2.42 8.07
C LEU A 77 4.66 2.12 7.61
N LEU A 78 4.50 1.38 6.51
CA LEU A 78 3.19 0.99 5.98
C LEU A 78 2.45 0.05 6.94
N SER A 79 3.18 -0.82 7.65
CA SER A 79 2.59 -1.71 8.65
C SER A 79 1.92 -0.93 9.80
N CYS A 80 2.31 0.31 10.06
CA CYS A 80 1.65 1.16 11.06
C CYS A 80 0.33 1.79 10.55
N PHE A 81 0.10 1.78 9.23
CA PHE A 81 -1.10 2.33 8.60
C PHE A 81 -2.09 1.26 8.12
N VAL A 82 -1.81 -0.02 8.38
CA VAL A 82 -2.66 -1.19 8.09
C VAL A 82 -3.29 -1.71 9.36
#